data_AF-A0A1F9ALW3-F1
#
_entry.id   AF-A0A1F9ALW3-F1
#
_cell.length_a   1.000
_cell.length_b   1.000
_cell.length_c   1.000
_cell.angle_alpha   90.00
_cell.angle_beta   90.00
_cell.angle_gamma   90.00
#
_symmetry.space_group_name_H-M   'P 1'
#
loop_
_entity.id
_entity.type
_entity.pdbx_description
1 polymer ?
#
loop_
_entity_poly.entity_id
_entity_poly.type
_entity_poly.pdbx_seq_one_letter_code
_entity_poly.pdbx_strand_id
1 'polypeptide(L)'
;MLTSRYTFETVMTREYLRHLQGDTEVARSRDPFRMPEMNRHWYGKLRPEVTTLAELLRRAGLSTAAWTNNQWLAPSLSGLDRGFEEYHFTDQPDKLYLPADATVEEVIAWIERHREKRFFVFVHLMDPHKPWQNHPEFGFGNRPLDIYESQIRFAD
;
A
#
# COMPACT_ATOMS: atom_id res chain seq x y z
N MET A 1 -9.14 2.56 -28.51
CA MET A 1 -8.83 1.22 -27.98
C MET A 1 -7.41 1.24 -27.43
N LEU A 2 -7.24 1.43 -26.12
CA LEU A 2 -5.96 1.35 -25.44
C LEU A 2 -5.73 -0.12 -25.02
N THR A 3 -5.23 -0.94 -25.94
CA THR A 3 -4.69 -2.25 -25.57
C THR A 3 -3.26 -2.04 -25.12
N SER A 4 -3.05 -1.90 -23.80
CA SER A 4 -1.72 -1.97 -23.20
C SER A 4 -1.08 -3.30 -23.63
N ARG A 5 0.10 -3.23 -24.27
CA ARG A 5 0.95 -4.41 -24.55
C ARG A 5 1.62 -4.97 -23.29
N TYR A 6 1.44 -4.30 -22.16
CA TYR A 6 1.92 -4.74 -20.88
C TYR A 6 0.75 -5.39 -20.17
N THR A 7 0.70 -6.71 -20.24
CA THR A 7 0.12 -7.53 -19.18
C THR A 7 0.62 -6.96 -17.86
N PHE A 8 -0.19 -6.95 -16.81
CA PHE A 8 0.31 -6.78 -15.45
C PHE A 8 1.32 -7.92 -15.18
N GLU A 9 2.55 -7.79 -15.66
CA GLU A 9 3.69 -8.50 -15.12
C GLU A 9 3.90 -7.86 -13.77
N THR A 10 3.24 -8.43 -12.78
CA THR A 10 3.53 -8.16 -11.38
C THR A 10 5.05 -8.18 -11.25
N VAL A 11 5.62 -7.07 -10.79
CA VAL A 11 7.06 -6.89 -10.56
C VAL A 11 7.48 -7.73 -9.33
N MET A 12 7.14 -9.02 -9.35
CA MET A 12 7.58 -9.97 -8.35
C MET A 12 8.91 -10.50 -8.83
N THR A 13 9.97 -10.17 -8.11
CA THR A 13 11.29 -10.68 -8.48
C THR A 13 11.29 -12.21 -8.34
N ARG A 14 12.24 -12.87 -9.02
CA ARG A 14 12.46 -14.32 -8.87
C ARG A 14 12.57 -14.75 -7.40
N GLU A 15 13.14 -13.90 -6.55
CA GLU A 15 13.27 -14.16 -5.13
C GLU A 15 11.94 -14.13 -4.37
N TYR A 16 11.00 -13.25 -4.77
CA TYR A 16 9.64 -13.26 -4.21
C TYR A 16 8.89 -14.55 -4.57
N LEU A 17 9.01 -15.03 -5.81
CA LEU A 17 8.37 -16.28 -6.24
C LEU A 17 8.89 -17.49 -5.45
N ARG A 18 10.21 -17.56 -5.21
CA ARG A 18 10.81 -18.59 -4.35
C ARG A 18 10.32 -18.51 -2.91
N HIS A 19 10.07 -17.31 -2.38
CA HIS A 19 9.51 -17.15 -1.05
C HIS A 19 8.09 -17.72 -0.96
N LEU A 20 7.20 -17.41 -1.92
CA LEU A 20 5.86 -17.99 -1.97
C LEU A 20 5.88 -19.52 -2.04
N GLN A 21 6.90 -20.10 -2.68
CA GLN A 21 7.08 -21.55 -2.83
C GLN A 21 7.64 -22.23 -1.58
N GLY A 22 8.00 -21.49 -0.52
CA GLY A 22 8.62 -22.09 0.65
C GLY A 22 10.12 -22.35 0.51
N ASP A 23 10.75 -21.84 -0.54
CA ASP A 23 12.12 -22.18 -0.94
C ASP A 23 13.20 -21.23 -0.40
N THR A 24 12.79 -20.24 0.39
CA THR A 24 13.70 -19.35 1.11
C THR A 24 13.75 -19.71 2.58
N GLU A 25 14.89 -19.47 3.23
CA GLU A 25 15.06 -19.65 4.68
C GLU A 25 13.99 -18.85 5.46
N VAL A 26 13.50 -17.74 4.90
CA VAL A 26 12.43 -16.89 5.44
C VAL A 26 11.07 -17.53 5.40
N ALA A 27 10.71 -18.15 4.28
CA ALA A 27 9.42 -18.84 4.17
C ALA A 27 9.33 -20.01 5.17
N ARG A 28 10.49 -20.49 5.62
CA ARG A 28 10.64 -21.52 6.65
C ARG A 28 10.87 -20.94 8.05
N SER A 29 11.11 -19.63 8.17
CA SER A 29 11.39 -18.94 9.44
C SER A 29 10.11 -18.61 10.19
N ARG A 30 10.15 -18.71 11.52
CA ARG A 30 9.07 -18.31 12.43
C ARG A 30 9.28 -16.92 13.07
N ASP A 31 10.40 -16.26 12.77
CA ASP A 31 10.74 -14.94 13.32
C ASP A 31 10.16 -13.80 12.47
N PRO A 32 9.18 -13.02 12.99
CA PRO A 32 8.56 -11.92 12.26
C PRO A 32 9.47 -10.71 12.07
N PHE A 33 10.53 -10.55 12.88
CA PHE A 33 11.45 -9.40 12.83
C PHE A 33 12.63 -9.62 11.87
N ARG A 34 12.83 -10.85 11.36
CA ARG A 34 13.81 -11.17 10.30
C ARG A 34 13.35 -10.77 8.89
N MET A 35 12.08 -10.38 8.75
CA MET A 35 11.42 -10.01 7.49
C MET A 35 11.86 -8.65 6.90
N PRO A 36 12.08 -7.56 7.67
CA PRO A 36 12.31 -6.22 7.10
C PRO A 36 13.68 -6.02 6.43
N GLU A 37 14.77 -6.58 6.98
CA GLU A 37 16.13 -6.41 6.42
C GLU A 37 16.32 -7.14 5.07
N MET A 38 15.60 -8.24 4.85
CA MET A 38 15.82 -9.14 3.70
C MET A 38 14.81 -8.99 2.56
N ASN A 39 13.66 -8.36 2.83
CA ASN A 39 12.64 -8.02 1.84
C ASN A 39 13.08 -6.97 0.81
N ARG A 40 14.17 -6.23 1.07
CA ARG A 40 14.73 -5.21 0.16
C ARG A 40 15.04 -5.73 -1.25
N HIS A 41 15.19 -7.06 -1.45
CA HIS A 41 15.49 -7.66 -2.75
C HIS A 41 14.27 -8.26 -3.46
N TRP A 42 13.10 -8.30 -2.80
CA TRP A 42 11.85 -8.80 -3.38
C TRP A 42 11.06 -7.70 -4.09
N TYR A 43 11.26 -6.47 -3.66
CA TYR A 43 10.58 -5.30 -4.19
C TYR A 43 11.53 -4.55 -5.11
N GLY A 44 11.19 -4.51 -6.39
CA GLY A 44 11.91 -3.75 -7.40
C GLY A 44 11.35 -2.34 -7.51
N LYS A 45 12.23 -1.35 -7.55
CA LYS A 45 11.83 0.00 -7.94
C LYS A 45 11.28 -0.03 -9.37
N LEU A 46 10.16 0.65 -9.58
CA LEU A 46 9.54 0.77 -10.89
C LEU A 46 10.54 1.35 -11.89
N ARG A 47 10.65 0.69 -13.05
CA ARG A 47 11.59 1.09 -14.09
C ARG A 47 11.27 2.51 -14.60
N PRO A 48 12.29 3.36 -14.83
CA PRO A 48 12.07 4.74 -15.28
C PRO A 48 11.22 4.86 -16.56
N GLU A 49 11.35 3.89 -17.48
CA GLU A 49 10.63 3.89 -18.75
C GLU A 49 9.12 3.61 -18.63
N VAL A 50 8.68 3.03 -17.51
CA VAL A 50 7.25 2.73 -17.29
C VAL A 50 6.53 4.01 -16.90
N THR A 51 5.60 4.46 -17.73
CA THR A 51 4.71 5.58 -17.40
C THR A 51 3.62 5.13 -16.44
N THR A 52 3.39 5.87 -15.35
CA THR A 52 2.35 5.53 -14.37
C THR A 52 0.97 6.07 -14.79
N LEU A 53 -0.10 5.51 -14.20
CA LEU A 53 -1.45 6.06 -14.35
C LEU A 53 -1.53 7.50 -13.84
N ALA A 54 -0.89 7.80 -12.70
CA ALA A 54 -0.88 9.14 -12.11
C ALA A 54 -0.22 10.16 -13.06
N GLU A 55 0.87 9.79 -13.75
CA GLU A 55 1.49 10.65 -14.76
C GLU A 55 0.55 10.98 -15.92
N LEU A 56 -0.19 9.98 -16.42
CA LEU A 56 -1.16 10.17 -17.50
C LEU A 56 -2.30 11.09 -17.06
N LEU A 57 -2.85 10.88 -15.86
CA LEU A 57 -3.96 11.66 -15.33
C LEU A 57 -3.54 13.10 -15.01
N ARG A 58 -2.35 13.30 -14.45
CA ARG A 58 -1.79 14.63 -14.22
C ARG A 58 -1.59 15.38 -15.53
N ARG A 59 -1.04 14.74 -16.57
CA ARG A 59 -0.91 15.34 -17.92
C ARG A 59 -2.27 15.70 -18.54
N ALA A 60 -3.34 15.01 -18.16
CA ALA A 60 -4.71 15.31 -18.57
C ALA A 60 -5.38 16.41 -17.71
N GLY A 61 -4.65 17.04 -16.79
CA GLY A 61 -5.12 18.17 -15.97
C GLY A 61 -5.86 17.78 -14.70
N LEU A 62 -5.74 16.54 -14.22
CA LEU A 62 -6.29 16.15 -12.92
C LEU A 62 -5.31 16.49 -11.79
N SER A 63 -5.83 16.94 -10.66
CA SER A 63 -5.06 16.97 -9.42
C SER A 63 -4.81 15.53 -8.94
N THR A 64 -3.58 15.22 -8.54
CA THR A 64 -3.20 13.84 -8.19
C THR A 64 -2.59 13.77 -6.80
N ALA A 65 -3.16 12.93 -5.94
CA ALA A 65 -2.62 12.69 -4.60
C ALA A 65 -2.61 11.20 -4.22
N ALA A 66 -1.73 10.83 -3.30
CA ALA A 66 -1.68 9.48 -2.76
C ALA A 66 -1.46 9.48 -1.24
N TRP A 67 -2.11 8.54 -0.54
CA TRP A 67 -1.82 8.17 0.85
C TRP A 67 -1.47 6.69 0.90
N THR A 68 -0.33 6.38 1.49
CA THR A 68 0.17 5.00 1.54
C THR A 68 0.64 4.61 2.92
N ASN A 69 0.00 3.59 3.48
CA ASN A 69 0.32 3.09 4.82
C ASN A 69 1.25 1.88 4.78
N ASN A 70 1.99 1.67 3.69
CA ASN A 70 2.86 0.51 3.52
C ASN A 70 4.28 0.95 3.13
N GLN A 71 5.26 0.59 3.95
CA GLN A 71 6.68 0.91 3.72
C GLN A 71 7.20 0.54 2.33
N TRP A 72 6.67 -0.53 1.71
CA TRP A 72 7.09 -0.95 0.38
C TRP A 72 6.66 0.00 -0.75
N LEU A 73 5.71 0.90 -0.47
CA LEU A 73 5.28 1.93 -1.39
C LEU A 73 6.08 3.23 -1.24
N ALA A 74 6.98 3.34 -0.25
CA ALA A 74 7.83 4.50 -0.06
C ALA A 74 8.48 4.96 -1.40
N PRO A 75 8.50 6.27 -1.71
CA PRO A 75 9.04 6.78 -2.98
C PRO A 75 10.48 6.31 -3.27
N SER A 76 11.30 6.22 -2.22
CA SER A 76 12.69 5.75 -2.31
C SER A 76 12.81 4.29 -2.77
N LEU A 77 11.81 3.46 -2.49
CA LEU A 77 11.77 2.03 -2.80
C LEU A 77 10.96 1.70 -4.05
N SER A 78 9.78 2.30 -4.21
CA SER A 78 8.80 1.87 -5.21
C SER A 78 8.88 2.61 -6.54
N GLY A 79 9.18 3.92 -6.53
CA GLY A 79 9.05 4.79 -7.70
C GLY A 79 7.61 4.98 -8.21
N LEU A 80 6.60 4.63 -7.37
CA LEU A 80 5.17 4.81 -7.67
C LEU A 80 4.68 6.24 -7.39
N ASP A 81 5.48 7.07 -6.73
CA ASP A 81 5.23 8.48 -6.47
C ASP A 81 5.16 9.34 -7.75
N ARG A 82 5.75 8.83 -8.83
CA ARG A 82 5.78 9.53 -10.13
C ARG A 82 4.37 9.82 -10.63
N GLY A 83 4.11 11.10 -10.86
CA GLY A 83 2.84 11.59 -11.39
C GLY A 83 1.84 12.07 -10.34
N PHE A 84 2.09 11.82 -9.05
CA PHE A 84 1.35 12.44 -7.97
C PHE A 84 1.90 13.85 -7.70
N GLU A 85 1.02 14.82 -7.48
CA GLU A 85 1.38 16.17 -7.00
C GLU A 85 1.65 16.15 -5.49
N GLU A 86 0.87 15.36 -4.75
CA GLU A 86 1.06 15.11 -3.32
C GLU A 86 1.22 13.60 -3.07
N TYR A 87 2.26 13.22 -2.33
CA TYR A 87 2.49 11.82 -1.95
C TYR A 87 2.73 11.72 -0.46
N HIS A 88 1.70 11.28 0.26
CA HIS A 88 1.68 11.14 1.71
C HIS A 88 2.09 9.72 2.07
N PHE A 89 3.30 9.61 2.60
CA PHE A 89 3.87 8.37 3.09
C PHE A 89 4.39 8.60 4.50
N THR A 90 3.99 7.73 5.42
CA THR A 90 4.43 7.81 6.81
C THR A 90 5.61 6.88 7.03
N ASP A 91 6.79 7.48 7.14
CA ASP A 91 8.01 6.80 7.57
C ASP A 91 8.06 6.75 9.10
N GLN A 92 7.30 5.82 9.71
CA GLN A 92 7.34 5.61 11.16
C GLN A 92 8.18 4.37 11.49
N PRO A 93 9.35 4.52 12.12
CA PRO A 93 10.24 3.39 12.42
C PRO A 93 9.66 2.44 13.49
N ASP A 94 8.72 2.92 14.29
CA ASP A 94 8.11 2.23 15.44
C ASP A 94 6.69 1.68 15.16
N LYS A 95 6.08 2.05 14.02
CA LYS A 95 4.75 1.56 13.63
C LYS A 95 4.80 0.92 12.26
N LEU A 96 4.17 -0.24 12.12
CA LEU A 96 4.10 -0.95 10.84
C LEU A 96 3.26 -0.21 9.79
N TYR A 97 2.22 0.51 10.24
CA TYR A 97 1.32 1.32 9.40
C TYR A 97 0.48 2.27 10.25
N LEU A 98 -0.10 3.31 9.61
CA LEU A 98 -1.14 4.14 10.21
C LEU A 98 -2.51 3.44 10.16
N PRO A 99 -3.35 3.57 11.21
CA PRO A 99 -4.74 3.12 11.16
C PRO A 99 -5.55 3.80 10.05
N ALA A 100 -6.56 3.10 9.54
CA ALA A 100 -7.41 3.57 8.44
C ALA A 100 -8.05 4.94 8.71
N ASP A 101 -8.60 5.14 9.91
CA ASP A 101 -9.36 6.34 10.28
C ASP A 101 -8.53 7.62 10.14
N ALA A 102 -7.31 7.64 10.65
CA ALA A 102 -6.41 8.77 10.56
C ALA A 102 -6.07 9.12 9.09
N THR A 103 -5.83 8.10 8.26
CA THR A 103 -5.58 8.31 6.82
C THR A 103 -6.82 8.80 6.09
N VAL A 104 -7.98 8.22 6.38
CA VAL A 104 -9.25 8.59 5.74
C VAL A 104 -9.65 10.02 6.09
N GLU A 105 -9.43 10.46 7.33
CA GLU A 105 -9.69 11.85 7.74
C GLU A 105 -8.87 12.85 6.90
N GLU A 106 -7.58 12.61 6.71
CA GLU A 106 -6.72 13.47 5.87
C GLU A 106 -7.14 13.46 4.40
N VAL A 107 -7.49 12.29 3.87
CA VAL A 107 -7.97 12.12 2.49
C VAL A 107 -9.26 12.90 2.28
N ILE A 108 -10.23 12.78 3.18
CA ILE A 108 -11.51 13.50 3.10
C ILE A 108 -11.24 15.01 3.11
N ALA A 109 -10.39 15.48 4.03
CA ALA A 109 -10.03 16.89 4.10
C ALA A 109 -9.37 17.38 2.79
N TRP A 110 -8.54 16.54 2.15
CA TRP A 110 -7.95 16.87 0.85
C TRP A 110 -8.98 16.91 -0.28
N ILE A 111 -9.89 15.93 -0.33
CA ILE A 111 -10.99 15.87 -1.30
C ILE A 111 -11.84 17.14 -1.20
N GLU A 112 -12.21 17.57 0.00
CA GLU A 112 -13.00 18.78 0.20
C GLU A 112 -12.31 20.04 -0.34
N ARG A 113 -10.97 20.15 -0.19
CA ARG A 113 -10.19 21.26 -0.77
C ARG A 113 -10.10 21.20 -2.29
N HIS A 114 -10.27 20.03 -2.89
CA HIS A 114 -10.12 19.77 -4.33
C HIS A 114 -11.44 19.51 -5.06
N ARG A 115 -12.57 19.56 -4.36
CA ARG A 115 -13.88 19.15 -4.87
C ARG A 115 -14.34 19.88 -6.14
N GLU A 116 -13.85 21.10 -6.39
CA GLU A 116 -14.17 21.91 -7.57
C GLU A 116 -13.28 21.56 -8.79
N LYS A 117 -12.31 20.64 -8.63
CA LYS A 117 -11.42 20.15 -9.69
C LYS A 117 -11.68 18.67 -9.94
N ARG A 118 -11.32 18.21 -11.14
CA ARG A 118 -11.18 16.77 -11.39
C ARG A 118 -9.92 16.29 -10.69
N PHE A 119 -10.05 15.24 -9.88
CA PHE A 119 -8.92 14.68 -9.15
C PHE A 119 -8.83 13.16 -9.32
N PHE A 120 -7.64 12.65 -9.02
CA PHE A 120 -7.37 11.24 -8.82
C PHE A 120 -6.63 11.09 -7.48
N VAL A 121 -7.22 10.32 -6.57
CA VAL A 121 -6.61 10.01 -5.28
C VAL A 121 -6.40 8.50 -5.16
N PHE A 122 -5.20 8.09 -4.78
CA PHE A 122 -4.88 6.71 -4.48
C PHE A 122 -4.73 6.55 -2.97
N VAL A 123 -5.56 5.71 -2.35
CA VAL A 123 -5.53 5.46 -0.90
C VAL A 123 -5.19 4.00 -0.67
N HIS A 124 -4.11 3.74 0.06
CA HIS A 124 -3.66 2.40 0.39
C HIS A 124 -3.64 2.21 1.91
N LEU A 125 -4.69 1.55 2.42
CA LEU A 125 -4.86 1.16 3.82
C LEU A 125 -4.21 -0.19 4.11
N MET A 126 -3.99 -0.50 5.39
CA MET A 126 -3.26 -1.70 5.83
C MET A 126 -3.92 -2.46 6.98
N ASP A 127 -5.08 -2.03 7.46
CA ASP A 127 -5.72 -2.51 8.69
C ASP A 127 -5.94 -4.03 8.72
N PRO A 128 -6.45 -4.69 7.65
CA PRO A 128 -6.55 -6.16 7.64
C PRO A 128 -5.21 -6.90 7.61
N HIS A 129 -4.09 -6.20 7.38
CA HIS A 129 -2.76 -6.80 7.45
C HIS A 129 -2.38 -7.09 8.90
N LYS A 130 -1.60 -8.14 9.12
CA LYS A 130 -1.05 -8.44 10.46
C LYS A 130 0.00 -7.38 10.88
N PRO A 131 0.23 -7.15 12.18
CA PRO A 131 -0.50 -7.68 13.33
C PRO A 131 -1.87 -7.04 13.47
N TRP A 132 -2.90 -7.85 13.67
CA TRP A 132 -4.26 -7.34 13.82
C TRP A 132 -4.47 -6.68 15.16
N GLN A 133 -5.15 -5.53 15.17
CA GLN A 133 -5.69 -4.95 16.38
C GLN A 133 -7.11 -5.51 16.61
N ASN A 134 -7.54 -5.59 17.86
CA ASN A 134 -8.90 -6.03 18.13
C ASN A 134 -9.82 -4.81 18.23
N HIS A 135 -10.94 -4.85 17.51
CA HIS A 135 -12.02 -3.86 17.60
C HIS A 135 -13.24 -4.48 18.28
N PRO A 136 -13.22 -4.63 19.63
CA PRO A 136 -14.29 -5.30 20.37
C PRO A 136 -15.64 -4.59 20.24
N GLU A 137 -15.66 -3.30 19.90
CA GLU A 137 -16.85 -2.49 19.64
C GLU A 137 -17.75 -3.06 18.53
N PHE A 138 -17.20 -3.89 17.62
CA PHE A 138 -17.97 -4.51 16.55
C PHE A 138 -18.57 -5.88 16.91
N GLY A 139 -18.19 -6.47 18.05
CA GLY A 139 -18.85 -7.66 18.57
C GLY A 139 -18.57 -8.99 17.84
N PHE A 140 -17.51 -9.10 17.03
CA PHE A 140 -17.15 -10.34 16.33
C PHE A 140 -16.63 -11.46 17.24
N GLY A 141 -16.00 -11.12 18.37
CA GLY A 141 -15.36 -12.07 19.29
C GLY A 141 -13.84 -11.90 19.36
N ASN A 142 -13.14 -12.93 19.84
CA ASN A 142 -11.69 -12.88 20.10
C ASN A 142 -10.91 -14.00 19.40
N ARG A 143 -11.54 -14.82 18.54
CA ARG A 143 -10.79 -15.79 17.74
C ARG A 143 -9.96 -15.03 16.69
N PRO A 144 -8.84 -15.58 16.21
CA PRO A 144 -8.02 -14.94 15.17
C PRO A 144 -8.84 -14.47 13.94
N LEU A 145 -9.81 -15.27 13.49
CA LEU A 145 -10.71 -14.89 12.41
C LEU A 145 -11.63 -13.71 12.79
N ASP A 146 -12.16 -13.70 14.01
CA ASP A 146 -13.03 -12.63 14.50
C ASP A 146 -12.28 -11.29 14.57
N ILE A 147 -11.01 -11.31 15.00
CA ILE A 147 -10.14 -10.14 15.04
C ILE A 147 -9.88 -9.62 13.62
N TYR A 148 -9.64 -10.52 12.65
CA TYR A 148 -9.49 -10.15 11.24
C TYR A 148 -10.79 -9.53 10.65
N GLU A 149 -11.95 -10.11 10.96
CA GLU A 149 -13.25 -9.54 10.55
C GLU A 149 -13.47 -8.15 11.17
N SER A 150 -13.01 -7.94 12.42
CA SER A 150 -13.07 -6.63 13.07
C SER A 150 -12.20 -5.57 12.38
N GLN A 151 -11.04 -5.96 11.82
CA GLN A 151 -10.18 -5.07 11.02
C GLN A 151 -10.81 -4.70 9.67
N ILE A 152 -11.48 -5.66 9.01
CA ILE A 152 -12.24 -5.37 7.80
C ILE A 152 -13.36 -4.38 8.11
N ARG A 153 -14.09 -4.61 9.20
CA ARG A 153 -15.18 -3.72 9.61
C ARG A 153 -14.69 -2.32 9.97
N PHE A 154 -13.51 -2.18 10.56
CA PHE A 154 -12.91 -0.89 10.88
C PHE A 154 -12.61 -0.07 9.61
N ALA A 155 -12.19 -0.72 8.53
CA ALA A 155 -11.83 -0.07 7.27
C ALA A 155 -13.01 0.24 6.33
N ASP A 156 -14.21 -0.31 6.61
CA ASP A 156 -15.46 -0.13 5.85
C ASP A 156 -16.32 1.05 6.35
#